data_AF-A0A2V9CGL1-F1
#
_entry.id   AF-A0A2V9CGL1-F1
#
_cell.length_a   1.000
_cell.length_b   1.000
_cell.length_c   1.000
_cell.angle_alpha   90.00
_cell.angle_beta   90.00
_cell.angle_gamma   90.00
#
_symmetry.space_group_name_H-M   'P 1'
#
loop_
_entity.id
_entity.type
_entity.pdbx_description
1 polymer ?
#
loop_
_entity_poly.entity_id
_entity_poly.type
_entity_poly.pdbx_seq_one_letter_code
_entity_poly.pdbx_strand_id
1 'polypeptide(L)'
;MGMLGLQRGFRTGLVITLALVGITVPLLSTIGLPIVPHQSVGMRGVWDSFPPALKRLLVSDIVIRTCEGMADIFVVLYVTNITGIAIARYGVLVAVQLATAIAVYLPSARAADRVGRKPFVIATFLFFALFPISVILAHNFPLLILAFAIGGLREIGEPSRKAMIVDFAVPNLRARTVGLYYLIRSLSITPSSAIGGLLWKIRPEVPFLVAGAIGIGGMILFAATVEDRAA
;
A
#
# COMPACT_ATOMS: atom_id res chain seq x y z
N MET A 1 27.41 -12.81 3.47
CA MET A 1 26.77 -13.57 2.38
C MET A 1 25.87 -14.62 3.01
N GLY A 2 24.55 -14.56 2.78
CA GLY A 2 23.59 -15.43 3.47
C GLY A 2 23.83 -16.93 3.18
N MET A 3 23.61 -17.76 4.20
CA MET A 3 24.02 -19.17 4.32
C MET A 3 23.54 -20.12 3.19
N LEU A 4 22.65 -19.67 2.30
CA LEU A 4 22.11 -20.47 1.19
C LEU A 4 22.53 -19.95 -0.20
N GLY A 5 23.10 -18.75 -0.32
CA GLY A 5 23.25 -18.08 -1.62
C GLY A 5 21.90 -17.64 -2.21
N LEU A 6 21.90 -16.59 -3.02
CA LEU A 6 20.67 -15.95 -3.56
C LEU A 6 19.74 -16.96 -4.25
N GLN A 7 20.27 -17.77 -5.16
CA GLN A 7 19.46 -18.69 -5.96
C GLN A 7 18.81 -19.81 -5.12
N ARG A 8 19.53 -20.40 -4.15
CA ARG A 8 18.93 -21.45 -3.29
C ARG A 8 17.95 -20.86 -2.29
N GLY A 9 18.22 -19.65 -1.77
CA GLY A 9 17.32 -18.93 -0.87
C GLY A 9 15.96 -18.61 -1.53
N PHE A 10 15.97 -18.16 -2.79
CA PHE A 10 14.74 -17.98 -3.56
C PHE A 10 13.98 -19.30 -3.78
N ARG A 11 14.70 -20.38 -4.13
CA ARG A 11 14.08 -21.69 -4.36
C ARG A 11 13.45 -22.28 -3.09
N THR A 12 14.14 -22.21 -1.95
CA THR A 12 13.59 -22.69 -0.67
C THR A 12 12.40 -21.85 -0.22
N GLY A 13 12.47 -20.51 -0.35
CA GLY A 13 11.34 -19.63 -0.05
C GLY A 13 10.10 -19.93 -0.89
N LEU A 14 10.29 -20.19 -2.19
CA LEU A 14 9.20 -20.58 -3.08
C LEU A 14 8.56 -21.92 -2.69
N VAL A 15 9.39 -22.93 -2.41
CA VAL A 15 8.90 -24.26 -1.99
C VAL A 15 8.12 -24.19 -0.68
N ILE A 16 8.62 -23.44 0.31
CA ILE A 16 7.93 -23.24 1.59
C ILE A 16 6.57 -22.55 1.37
N THR A 17 6.54 -21.51 0.53
CA THR A 17 5.30 -20.78 0.23
C THR A 17 4.27 -21.69 -0.45
N LEU A 18 4.68 -22.49 -1.44
CA LEU A 18 3.79 -23.44 -2.11
C LEU A 18 3.30 -24.54 -1.16
N ALA A 19 4.15 -25.04 -0.27
CA ALA A 19 3.77 -26.02 0.73
C ALA A 19 2.72 -25.45 1.72
N LEU A 20 2.92 -24.22 2.20
CA LEU A 20 1.96 -23.53 3.06
C LEU A 20 0.60 -23.35 2.36
N VAL A 21 0.60 -22.94 1.08
CA VAL A 21 -0.63 -22.84 0.27
C VAL A 21 -1.31 -24.20 0.16
N GLY A 22 -0.56 -25.26 -0.11
CA GLY A 22 -1.06 -26.64 -0.19
C GLY A 22 -1.68 -27.16 1.11
N ILE A 23 -1.25 -26.65 2.27
CA ILE A 23 -1.84 -26.94 3.58
C ILE A 23 -3.08 -26.07 3.86
N THR A 24 -3.06 -24.81 3.42
CA THR A 24 -4.12 -23.84 3.74
C THR A 24 -5.44 -24.19 3.04
N VAL A 25 -5.40 -24.65 1.79
CA VAL A 25 -6.60 -25.04 1.03
C VAL A 25 -7.40 -26.19 1.69
N PRO A 26 -6.80 -27.34 2.05
CA PRO A 26 -7.52 -28.40 2.75
C PRO A 26 -7.95 -27.96 4.14
N LEU A 27 -7.14 -27.18 4.87
CA LEU A 27 -7.56 -26.63 6.17
C LEU A 27 -8.82 -25.76 6.03
N LEU A 28 -8.89 -24.87 5.04
CA LEU A 28 -10.09 -24.07 4.76
C LEU A 28 -11.30 -24.94 4.38
N SER A 29 -11.09 -26.04 3.66
CA SER A 29 -12.16 -26.99 3.33
C SER A 29 -12.72 -27.73 4.55
N THR A 30 -11.91 -27.92 5.60
CA THR A 30 -12.38 -28.54 6.86
C THR A 30 -13.20 -27.61 7.75
N ILE A 31 -13.18 -26.29 7.51
CA ILE A 31 -13.84 -25.28 8.36
C ILE A 31 -15.36 -25.18 8.11
N GLY A 32 -15.91 -25.90 7.12
CA GLY A 32 -17.37 -26.03 6.96
C GLY A 32 -18.08 -24.69 6.78
N LEU A 33 -17.51 -23.79 5.97
CA LEU A 33 -18.07 -22.46 5.77
C LEU A 33 -19.48 -22.55 5.13
N PRO A 34 -20.50 -21.91 5.71
CA PRO A 34 -21.85 -21.96 5.16
C PRO A 34 -21.88 -21.35 3.76
N ILE A 35 -22.25 -22.15 2.76
CA ILE A 35 -22.41 -21.71 1.37
C ILE A 35 -23.73 -20.94 1.27
N VAL A 36 -23.69 -19.63 1.47
CA VAL A 36 -24.85 -18.76 1.25
C VAL A 36 -25.08 -18.64 -0.27
N PRO A 37 -26.29 -18.91 -0.78
CA PRO A 37 -26.59 -18.76 -2.21
C PRO A 37 -26.26 -17.35 -2.68
N HIS A 38 -25.29 -17.22 -3.58
CA HIS A 38 -24.89 -15.92 -4.11
C HIS A 38 -25.81 -15.50 -5.26
N GLN A 39 -26.42 -14.32 -5.17
CA GLN A 39 -27.05 -13.69 -6.34
C GLN A 39 -26.01 -13.55 -7.46
N SER A 40 -26.34 -13.90 -8.69
CA SER A 40 -25.44 -13.82 -9.87
C SER A 40 -25.32 -12.39 -10.42
N VAL A 41 -25.06 -11.41 -9.56
CA VAL A 41 -24.76 -10.04 -10.00
C VAL A 41 -23.40 -9.99 -10.72
N GLY A 42 -23.42 -9.65 -12.02
CA GLY A 42 -22.20 -9.45 -12.82
C GLY A 42 -21.39 -8.23 -12.36
N MET A 43 -20.17 -8.05 -12.90
CA MET A 43 -19.24 -6.98 -12.47
C MET A 43 -19.84 -5.57 -12.58
N ARG A 44 -20.64 -5.29 -13.63
CA ARG A 44 -21.32 -4.00 -13.80
C ARG A 44 -22.31 -3.74 -12.66
N GLY A 45 -23.16 -4.73 -12.33
CA GLY A 45 -24.10 -4.59 -11.21
C GLY A 45 -23.40 -4.41 -9.85
N VAL A 46 -22.21 -5.01 -9.68
CA VAL A 46 -21.39 -4.77 -8.48
C VAL A 46 -20.85 -3.32 -8.47
N TRP A 47 -20.36 -2.81 -9.60
CA TRP A 47 -19.93 -1.40 -9.71
C TRP A 47 -21.05 -0.40 -9.44
N ASP A 48 -22.26 -0.69 -9.93
CA ASP A 48 -23.42 0.16 -9.72
C ASP A 48 -23.86 0.16 -8.25
N SER A 49 -23.58 -0.93 -7.51
CA SER A 49 -23.82 -1.01 -6.07
C SER A 49 -22.83 -0.22 -5.21
N PHE A 50 -21.73 0.32 -5.77
CA PHE A 50 -20.75 1.08 -4.99
C PHE A 50 -21.36 2.41 -4.54
N PRO A 51 -21.47 2.67 -3.22
CA PRO A 51 -21.91 3.98 -2.76
C PRO A 51 -20.89 5.05 -3.16
N PRO A 52 -21.30 6.33 -3.28
CA PRO A 52 -20.42 7.42 -3.65
C PRO A 52 -19.16 7.51 -2.78
N ALA A 53 -19.28 7.25 -1.48
CA ALA A 53 -18.15 7.21 -0.55
C ALA A 53 -17.09 6.16 -0.93
N LEU A 54 -17.51 4.97 -1.37
CA LEU A 54 -16.60 3.91 -1.80
C LEU A 54 -15.91 4.26 -3.13
N LYS A 55 -16.63 4.90 -4.06
CA LYS A 55 -16.03 5.38 -5.32
C LYS A 55 -15.00 6.48 -5.06
N ARG A 56 -15.29 7.44 -4.17
CA ARG A 56 -14.36 8.50 -3.77
C ARG A 56 -13.12 7.94 -3.06
N LEU A 57 -13.32 6.96 -2.17
CA LEU A 57 -12.23 6.22 -1.54
C LEU A 57 -11.37 5.50 -2.59
N LEU A 58 -11.98 4.82 -3.55
CA LEU A 58 -11.28 4.13 -4.65
C LEU A 58 -10.43 5.10 -5.47
N VAL A 59 -10.99 6.24 -5.90
CA VAL A 59 -10.25 7.24 -6.67
C VAL A 59 -9.05 7.75 -5.87
N SER A 60 -9.26 8.10 -4.60
CA SER A 60 -8.18 8.61 -3.74
C SER A 60 -7.09 7.55 -3.51
N ASP A 61 -7.48 6.29 -3.34
CA ASP A 61 -6.58 5.16 -3.17
C ASP A 61 -5.81 4.81 -4.46
N ILE A 62 -6.43 4.99 -5.64
CA ILE A 62 -5.72 4.88 -6.93
C ILE A 62 -4.65 5.96 -7.01
N VAL A 63 -5.00 7.22 -6.76
CA VAL A 63 -4.05 8.35 -6.83
C VAL A 63 -2.86 8.13 -5.90
N ILE A 64 -3.10 7.75 -4.64
CA ILE A 64 -2.01 7.55 -3.68
C ILE A 64 -1.14 6.32 -4.03
N ARG A 65 -1.73 5.28 -4.61
CA ARG A 65 -0.97 4.12 -5.08
C ARG A 65 -0.19 4.39 -6.36
N THR A 66 -0.71 5.25 -7.24
CA THR A 66 0.05 5.71 -8.41
C THR A 66 1.28 6.49 -7.96
N CYS A 67 1.16 7.35 -6.93
CA CYS A 67 2.31 8.00 -6.27
C CYS A 67 3.33 6.96 -5.79
N GLU A 68 2.90 5.97 -5.00
CA GLU A 68 3.78 4.90 -4.51
C GLU A 68 4.46 4.15 -5.67
N GLY A 69 3.69 3.58 -6.58
CA GLY A 69 4.20 2.73 -7.66
C GLY A 69 5.10 3.48 -8.66
N MET A 70 5.01 4.81 -8.72
CA MET A 70 5.90 5.65 -9.53
C MET A 70 7.31 5.79 -8.93
N ALA A 71 7.44 5.74 -7.61
CA ALA A 71 8.73 5.95 -6.92
C ALA A 71 9.33 4.66 -6.33
N ASP A 72 8.52 3.68 -5.94
CA ASP A 72 8.92 2.58 -5.04
C ASP A 72 10.13 1.77 -5.55
N ILE A 73 10.09 1.30 -6.81
CA ILE A 73 11.21 0.55 -7.42
C ILE A 73 12.47 1.44 -7.55
N PHE A 74 12.30 2.75 -7.69
CA PHE A 74 13.39 3.69 -7.87
C PHE A 74 14.06 4.10 -6.55
N VAL A 75 13.40 3.92 -5.40
CA VAL A 75 13.98 4.21 -4.08
C VAL A 75 15.29 3.45 -3.87
N VAL A 76 15.31 2.14 -4.14
CA VAL A 76 16.55 1.35 -3.99
C VAL A 76 17.63 1.85 -4.92
N LEU A 77 17.29 2.12 -6.18
CA LEU A 77 18.24 2.60 -7.19
C LEU A 77 18.81 3.98 -6.81
N TYR A 78 17.97 4.87 -6.30
CA TYR A 78 18.38 6.20 -5.86
C TYR A 78 19.35 6.10 -4.68
N VAL A 79 18.99 5.31 -3.66
CA VAL A 79 19.83 5.15 -2.48
C VAL A 79 21.16 4.46 -2.81
N THR A 80 21.16 3.40 -3.62
CA THR A 80 22.41 2.68 -3.92
C THR A 80 23.28 3.36 -4.97
N ASN A 81 22.69 3.88 -6.06
CA ASN A 81 23.45 4.35 -7.21
C ASN A 81 23.70 5.86 -7.19
N ILE A 82 22.83 6.64 -6.53
CA ILE A 82 22.96 8.10 -6.48
C ILE A 82 23.57 8.53 -5.13
N THR A 83 22.99 8.09 -4.00
CA THR A 83 23.57 8.42 -2.67
C THR A 83 24.78 7.55 -2.30
N GLY A 84 25.05 6.48 -3.06
CA GLY A 84 26.24 5.63 -2.88
C GLY A 84 26.19 4.72 -1.65
N ILE A 85 25.01 4.49 -1.08
CA ILE A 85 24.87 3.62 0.10
C ILE A 85 24.98 2.15 -0.33
N ALA A 86 25.86 1.40 0.34
CA ALA A 86 26.01 -0.03 0.08
C ALA A 86 24.69 -0.80 0.29
N ILE A 87 24.43 -1.80 -0.56
CA ILE A 87 23.22 -2.64 -0.52
C ILE A 87 22.98 -3.25 0.87
N ALA A 88 24.04 -3.65 1.58
CA ALA A 88 23.92 -4.19 2.93
C ALA A 88 23.30 -3.17 3.91
N ARG A 89 23.68 -1.89 3.79
CA ARG A 89 23.12 -0.79 4.60
C ARG A 89 21.72 -0.41 4.15
N TYR A 90 21.40 -0.52 2.85
CA TYR A 90 20.03 -0.39 2.37
C TYR A 90 19.08 -1.41 3.04
N GLY A 91 19.54 -2.66 3.23
CA GLY A 91 18.78 -3.65 3.99
C GLY A 91 18.43 -3.22 5.42
N VAL A 92 19.31 -2.46 6.09
CA VAL A 92 19.03 -1.86 7.40
C VAL A 92 17.94 -0.79 7.31
N LEU A 93 17.96 0.05 6.26
CA LEU A 93 16.91 1.05 6.04
C LEU A 93 15.53 0.40 5.86
N VAL A 94 15.45 -0.67 5.06
CA VAL A 94 14.23 -1.46 4.89
C VAL A 94 13.79 -2.08 6.23
N ALA A 95 14.73 -2.59 7.02
CA ALA A 95 14.42 -3.13 8.35
C ALA A 95 13.84 -2.05 9.28
N VAL A 96 14.38 -0.83 9.27
CA VAL A 96 13.83 0.31 10.02
C VAL A 96 12.41 0.61 9.55
N GLN A 97 12.18 0.71 8.24
CA GLN A 97 10.84 0.95 7.68
C GLN A 97 9.83 -0.11 8.14
N LEU A 98 10.18 -1.40 8.07
CA LEU A 98 9.31 -2.48 8.50
C LEU A 98 9.10 -2.49 10.02
N ALA A 99 10.14 -2.23 10.81
CA ALA A 99 10.04 -2.13 12.26
C ALA A 99 9.10 -0.98 12.66
N THR A 100 9.22 0.18 12.01
CA THR A 100 8.32 1.32 12.22
C THR A 100 6.89 0.95 11.81
N ALA A 101 6.68 0.31 10.67
CA ALA A 101 5.36 -0.16 10.23
C ALA A 101 4.70 -1.09 11.26
N ILE A 102 5.43 -2.09 11.76
CA ILE A 102 4.93 -3.02 12.80
C ILE A 102 4.60 -2.26 14.08
N ALA A 103 5.48 -1.37 14.53
CA ALA A 103 5.31 -0.61 15.75
C ALA A 103 4.05 0.26 15.73
N VAL A 104 3.70 0.84 14.57
CA VAL A 104 2.51 1.70 14.45
C VAL A 104 1.23 0.94 14.11
N TYR A 105 1.30 -0.27 13.54
CA TYR A 105 0.13 -1.00 13.06
C TYR A 105 -0.91 -1.27 14.16
N LEU A 106 -0.47 -1.81 15.30
CA LEU A 106 -1.38 -2.22 16.37
C LEU A 106 -1.95 -1.02 17.18
N PRO A 107 -1.15 0.00 17.56
CA PRO A 107 -1.69 1.19 18.20
C PRO A 107 -2.66 1.97 17.31
N SER A 108 -2.32 2.13 16.02
CA SER A 108 -3.14 2.90 15.08
C SER A 108 -4.50 2.25 14.83
N ALA A 109 -4.55 0.92 14.68
CA ALA A 109 -5.82 0.19 14.54
C ALA A 109 -6.76 0.45 15.74
N ARG A 110 -6.26 0.33 16.98
CA ARG A 110 -7.06 0.56 18.19
C ARG A 110 -7.47 2.03 18.36
N ALA A 111 -6.60 2.96 17.98
CA ALA A 111 -6.89 4.38 18.09
C ALA A 111 -7.92 4.82 17.04
N ALA A 112 -7.88 4.25 15.83
CA ALA A 112 -8.83 4.53 14.77
C ALA A 112 -10.27 4.13 15.11
N ASP A 113 -10.45 3.05 15.87
CA ASP A 113 -11.77 2.64 16.35
C ASP A 113 -12.41 3.66 17.31
N ARG A 114 -11.59 4.50 17.98
CA ARG A 114 -12.06 5.52 18.93
C ARG A 114 -12.17 6.92 18.33
N VAL A 115 -11.18 7.32 17.54
CA VAL A 115 -11.04 8.68 16.99
C VAL A 115 -11.73 8.80 15.64
N GLY A 116 -12.08 7.68 15.00
CA GLY A 116 -12.54 7.63 13.63
C GLY A 116 -11.40 7.29 12.67
N ARG A 117 -11.77 6.74 11.52
CA ARG A 117 -10.82 6.14 10.57
C ARG A 117 -10.19 7.15 9.61
N LYS A 118 -10.90 8.23 9.26
CA LYS A 118 -10.44 9.22 8.27
C LYS A 118 -9.11 9.88 8.64
N PRO A 119 -8.84 10.32 9.89
CA PRO A 119 -7.56 10.94 10.24
C PRO A 119 -6.36 10.03 10.00
N PHE A 120 -6.50 8.73 10.28
CA PHE A 120 -5.44 7.74 10.07
C PHE A 120 -5.17 7.51 8.58
N VAL A 121 -6.22 7.49 7.74
CA VAL A 121 -6.06 7.40 6.28
C VAL A 121 -5.38 8.66 5.72
N ILE A 122 -5.76 9.86 6.20
CA ILE A 122 -5.09 11.12 5.83
C ILE A 122 -3.61 11.08 6.23
N ALA A 123 -3.30 10.67 7.46
CA ALA A 123 -1.92 10.54 7.93
C ALA A 123 -1.10 9.59 7.05
N THR A 124 -1.67 8.43 6.69
CA THR A 124 -1.04 7.52 5.73
C THR A 124 -0.77 8.20 4.39
N PHE A 125 -1.73 8.93 3.84
CA PHE A 125 -1.59 9.58 2.54
C PHE A 125 -0.51 10.67 2.59
N LEU A 126 -0.44 11.41 3.68
CA LEU A 126 0.64 12.36 3.95
C LEU A 126 2.00 11.65 3.93
N PHE A 127 2.16 10.53 4.65
CA PHE A 127 3.42 9.79 4.67
C PHE A 127 3.76 9.14 3.32
N PHE A 128 2.77 8.77 2.51
CA PHE A 128 2.99 8.34 1.12
C PHE A 128 3.59 9.46 0.27
N ALA A 129 3.13 10.70 0.47
CA ALA A 129 3.67 11.86 -0.24
C ALA A 129 5.04 12.30 0.30
N LEU A 130 5.24 12.25 1.62
CA LEU A 130 6.48 12.69 2.27
C LEU A 130 7.64 11.72 2.04
N PHE A 131 7.39 10.42 2.02
CA PHE A 131 8.45 9.41 1.87
C PHE A 131 9.35 9.59 0.63
N PRO A 132 8.83 9.72 -0.61
CA PRO A 132 9.70 9.91 -1.76
C PRO A 132 10.50 11.23 -1.67
N ILE A 133 9.91 12.27 -1.09
CA ILE A 133 10.58 13.57 -0.88
C ILE A 133 11.67 13.47 0.18
N SER A 134 11.43 12.75 1.29
CA SER A 134 12.42 12.57 2.34
C SER A 134 13.63 11.75 1.86
N VAL A 135 13.42 10.78 0.96
CA VAL A 135 14.50 10.00 0.36
C VAL A 135 15.44 10.88 -0.47
N ILE A 136 14.91 11.79 -1.32
CA ILE A 136 15.75 12.66 -2.16
C ILE A 136 16.48 13.76 -1.37
N LEU A 137 15.93 14.18 -0.22
CA LEU A 137 16.55 15.16 0.68
C LEU A 137 17.61 14.53 1.61
N ALA A 138 17.62 13.20 1.73
CA ALA A 138 18.52 12.49 2.63
C ALA A 138 19.87 12.18 1.97
N HIS A 139 20.87 13.03 2.23
CA HIS A 139 22.21 12.90 1.64
C HIS A 139 23.20 12.05 2.46
N ASN A 140 22.76 11.50 3.59
CA ASN A 140 23.60 10.66 4.45
C ASN A 140 22.78 9.55 5.13
N PHE A 141 23.47 8.57 5.69
CA PHE A 141 22.84 7.39 6.27
C PHE A 141 21.87 7.69 7.43
N PRO A 142 22.20 8.56 8.41
CA PRO A 142 21.25 8.95 9.46
C PRO A 142 19.96 9.59 8.93
N LEU A 143 20.06 10.49 7.94
CA LEU A 143 18.87 11.10 7.33
C LEU A 143 18.04 10.06 6.57
N LEU A 144 18.68 9.08 5.94
CA LEU A 144 17.97 7.97 5.30
C LEU A 144 17.24 7.07 6.32
N ILE A 145 17.79 6.87 7.52
CA ILE A 145 17.07 6.17 8.60
C ILE A 145 15.76 6.91 8.92
N LEU A 146 15.81 8.24 9.05
CA LEU A 146 14.60 9.05 9.27
C LEU A 146 13.63 8.97 8.09
N ALA A 147 14.15 9.03 6.85
CA ALA A 147 13.33 8.90 5.65
C ALA A 147 12.60 7.54 5.59
N PHE A 148 13.29 6.44 5.93
CA PHE A 148 12.68 5.11 5.96
C PHE A 148 11.74 4.89 7.15
N ALA A 149 12.00 5.53 8.29
CA ALA A 149 11.02 5.59 9.38
C ALA A 149 9.73 6.28 8.92
N ILE A 150 9.81 7.43 8.24
CA ILE A 150 8.66 8.09 7.58
C ILE A 150 7.97 7.12 6.61
N GLY A 151 8.75 6.36 5.83
CA GLY A 151 8.25 5.31 4.95
C GLY A 151 7.46 4.21 5.67
N GLY A 152 7.79 3.90 6.94
CA GLY A 152 7.07 2.92 7.75
C GLY A 152 5.75 3.44 8.31
N LEU A 153 5.67 4.76 8.59
CA LEU A 153 4.46 5.43 9.07
C LEU A 153 3.32 5.43 8.03
N ARG A 154 3.62 5.09 6.77
CA ARG A 154 2.63 4.84 5.72
C ARG A 154 1.59 3.78 6.10
N GLU A 155 1.91 2.87 7.03
CA GLU A 155 1.02 1.77 7.42
C GLU A 155 -0.02 2.14 8.50
N ILE A 156 0.03 3.36 9.07
CA ILE A 156 -0.86 3.81 10.17
C ILE A 156 -2.37 3.68 9.84
N GLY A 157 -2.77 4.07 8.64
CA GLY A 157 -4.14 4.07 8.17
C GLY A 157 -4.53 2.85 7.33
N GLU A 158 -3.62 1.88 7.17
CA GLU A 158 -3.86 0.70 6.35
C GLU A 158 -5.05 -0.14 6.86
N PRO A 159 -5.14 -0.49 8.16
CA PRO A 159 -6.28 -1.23 8.70
C PRO A 159 -7.58 -0.45 8.53
N SER A 160 -7.53 0.85 8.82
CA SER A 160 -8.66 1.77 8.71
C SER A 160 -9.22 1.81 7.30
N ARG A 161 -8.35 1.95 6.29
CA ARG A 161 -8.75 1.98 4.87
C ARG A 161 -9.41 0.67 4.46
N LYS A 162 -8.80 -0.48 4.80
CA LYS A 162 -9.37 -1.80 4.49
C LYS A 162 -10.74 -2.00 5.13
N ALA A 163 -10.89 -1.58 6.38
CA ALA A 163 -12.16 -1.67 7.08
C ALA A 163 -13.23 -0.77 6.44
N MET A 164 -12.88 0.45 6.00
CA MET A 164 -13.82 1.33 5.26
C MET A 164 -14.32 0.70 3.96
N ILE A 165 -13.47 -0.03 3.23
CA ILE A 165 -13.89 -0.72 1.99
C ILE A 165 -14.98 -1.77 2.29
N VAL A 166 -14.80 -2.54 3.37
CA VAL A 166 -15.76 -3.58 3.78
C VAL A 166 -17.04 -2.96 4.34
N ASP A 167 -16.92 -1.90 5.14
CA ASP A 167 -18.07 -1.26 5.79
C ASP A 167 -18.96 -0.49 4.82
N PHE A 168 -18.38 0.07 3.75
CA PHE A 168 -19.17 0.67 2.68
C PHE A 168 -19.79 -0.35 1.72
N ALA A 169 -19.34 -1.61 1.73
CA ALA A 169 -19.86 -2.62 0.84
C ALA A 169 -21.23 -3.17 1.32
N VAL A 170 -22.16 -3.35 0.38
CA VAL A 170 -23.48 -3.93 0.65
C VAL A 170 -23.30 -5.36 1.22
N PRO A 171 -23.99 -5.74 2.32
CA PRO A 171 -23.74 -7.00 3.03
C PRO A 171 -23.69 -8.25 2.12
N ASN A 172 -24.61 -8.34 1.16
CA ASN A 172 -24.74 -9.49 0.25
C ASN A 172 -23.72 -9.49 -0.91
N LEU A 173 -22.97 -8.40 -1.09
CA LEU A 173 -22.00 -8.22 -2.18
C LEU A 173 -20.59 -7.90 -1.66
N ARG A 174 -20.31 -8.03 -0.36
CA ARG A 174 -19.02 -7.63 0.26
C ARG A 174 -17.81 -8.23 -0.43
N ALA A 175 -17.78 -9.56 -0.58
CA ALA A 175 -16.64 -10.24 -1.22
C ALA A 175 -16.41 -9.77 -2.66
N ARG A 176 -17.47 -9.63 -3.45
CA ARG A 176 -17.40 -9.15 -4.84
C ARG A 176 -17.00 -7.68 -4.92
N THR A 177 -17.49 -6.86 -4.00
CA THR A 177 -17.16 -5.45 -3.89
C THR A 177 -15.67 -5.27 -3.62
N VAL A 178 -15.14 -5.98 -2.62
CA VAL A 178 -13.70 -5.99 -2.30
C VAL A 178 -12.88 -6.49 -3.50
N GLY A 179 -13.29 -7.59 -4.14
CA GLY A 179 -12.61 -8.12 -5.31
C GLY A 179 -12.57 -7.14 -6.49
N LEU A 180 -13.72 -6.53 -6.84
CA LEU A 180 -13.81 -5.55 -7.92
C LEU A 180 -13.04 -4.26 -7.59
N TYR A 181 -13.11 -3.80 -6.33
CA TYR A 181 -12.35 -2.64 -5.86
C TYR A 181 -10.86 -2.83 -6.10
N TYR A 182 -10.29 -3.96 -5.66
CA TYR A 182 -8.86 -4.23 -5.83
C TYR A 182 -8.48 -4.52 -7.28
N LEU A 183 -9.38 -5.10 -8.09
CA LEU A 183 -9.17 -5.28 -9.52
C LEU A 183 -9.03 -3.93 -10.23
N ILE A 184 -10.00 -3.03 -10.06
CA ILE A 184 -10.00 -1.70 -10.68
C ILE A 184 -8.78 -0.91 -10.21
N ARG A 185 -8.50 -0.94 -8.90
CA ARG A 185 -7.33 -0.31 -8.30
C ARG A 185 -6.04 -0.80 -8.96
N SER A 186 -5.80 -2.11 -8.96
CA SER A 186 -4.56 -2.70 -9.48
C SER A 186 -4.35 -2.42 -10.97
N LEU A 187 -5.40 -2.57 -11.77
CA LEU A 187 -5.35 -2.23 -13.20
C LEU A 187 -5.01 -0.76 -13.43
N SER A 188 -5.59 0.13 -12.63
CA SER A 188 -5.34 1.58 -12.74
C SER A 188 -3.90 1.96 -12.34
N ILE A 189 -3.29 1.24 -11.40
CA ILE A 189 -1.95 1.54 -10.90
C ILE A 189 -0.85 0.94 -11.79
N THR A 190 -1.11 -0.18 -12.48
CA THR A 190 -0.13 -0.87 -13.36
C THR A 190 0.79 0.06 -14.18
N PRO A 191 0.31 1.11 -14.88
CA PRO A 191 1.19 1.98 -15.66
C PRO A 191 2.12 2.88 -14.83
N SER A 192 1.90 3.02 -13.51
CA SER A 192 2.62 3.97 -12.66
C SER A 192 4.13 3.77 -12.66
N SER A 193 4.61 2.52 -12.59
CA SER A 193 6.04 2.23 -12.56
C SER A 193 6.69 2.50 -13.92
N ALA A 194 5.98 2.27 -15.02
CA ALA A 194 6.44 2.63 -16.37
C ALA A 194 6.56 4.15 -16.52
N ILE A 195 5.57 4.91 -16.04
CA ILE A 195 5.62 6.38 -15.99
C ILE A 195 6.80 6.84 -15.13
N GLY A 196 7.01 6.24 -13.96
CA GLY A 196 8.18 6.49 -13.11
C GLY A 196 9.50 6.25 -13.84
N GLY A 197 9.58 5.18 -14.63
CA GLY A 197 10.76 4.89 -15.46
C GLY A 197 11.01 5.89 -16.57
N LEU A 198 9.96 6.44 -17.19
CA LEU A 198 10.10 7.52 -18.17
C LEU A 198 10.60 8.81 -17.50
N LEU A 199 10.07 9.13 -16.31
CA LEU A 199 10.50 10.30 -15.53
C LEU A 199 11.95 10.16 -15.05
N TRP A 200 12.38 8.96 -14.67
CA TRP A 200 13.75 8.68 -14.23
C TRP A 200 14.78 8.97 -15.33
N LYS A 201 14.43 8.75 -16.61
CA LYS A 201 15.31 9.06 -17.75
C LYS A 201 15.61 10.55 -17.88
N ILE A 202 14.73 11.42 -17.39
CA ILE A 202 14.95 12.86 -17.38
C ILE A 202 15.98 13.18 -16.30
N ARG A 203 15.63 12.87 -15.04
CA ARG A 203 16.50 12.97 -13.87
C ARG A 203 16.06 11.99 -12.78
N PRO A 204 16.98 11.42 -12.00
CA PRO A 204 16.64 10.49 -10.91
C PRO A 204 15.70 11.07 -9.85
N GLU A 205 15.69 12.40 -9.62
CA GLU A 205 14.83 13.02 -8.60
C GLU A 205 13.37 13.20 -9.06
N VAL A 206 13.12 13.27 -10.37
CA VAL A 206 11.82 13.66 -10.93
C VAL A 206 10.68 12.69 -10.56
N PRO A 207 10.85 11.35 -10.61
CA PRO A 207 9.82 10.41 -10.17
C PRO A 207 9.36 10.66 -8.73
N PHE A 208 10.29 11.03 -7.84
CA PHE A 208 10.00 11.27 -6.43
C PHE A 208 9.25 12.59 -6.21
N LEU A 209 9.64 13.64 -6.92
CA LEU A 209 8.95 14.95 -6.86
C LEU A 209 7.52 14.83 -7.40
N VAL A 210 7.35 14.19 -8.55
CA VAL A 210 6.03 13.96 -9.15
C VAL A 210 5.18 13.05 -8.27
N ALA A 211 5.76 11.98 -7.72
CA ALA A 211 5.08 11.13 -6.75
C ALA A 211 4.61 11.94 -5.53
N GLY A 212 5.48 12.76 -4.93
CA GLY A 212 5.11 13.63 -3.80
C GLY A 212 3.96 14.57 -4.14
N ALA A 213 3.98 15.23 -5.31
CA ALA A 213 2.91 16.09 -5.77
C ALA A 213 1.57 15.34 -5.97
N ILE A 214 1.61 14.17 -6.61
CA ILE A 214 0.44 13.30 -6.79
C ILE A 214 -0.09 12.83 -5.42
N GLY A 215 0.81 12.48 -4.50
CA GLY A 215 0.46 12.04 -3.16
C GLY A 215 -0.25 13.12 -2.36
N ILE A 216 0.24 14.37 -2.40
CA ILE A 216 -0.45 15.52 -1.80
C ILE A 216 -1.83 15.72 -2.45
N GLY A 217 -1.91 15.64 -3.78
CA GLY A 217 -3.19 15.71 -4.50
C GLY A 217 -4.18 14.63 -4.05
N GLY A 218 -3.72 13.39 -3.90
CA GLY A 218 -4.53 12.27 -3.40
C GLY A 218 -4.98 12.45 -1.94
N MET A 219 -4.12 13.01 -1.09
CA MET A 219 -4.45 13.36 0.29
C MET A 219 -5.54 14.42 0.35
N ILE A 220 -5.39 15.52 -0.40
CA ILE A 220 -6.37 16.61 -0.45
C ILE A 220 -7.70 16.09 -1.00
N LEU A 221 -7.66 15.29 -2.07
CA LEU A 221 -8.85 14.68 -2.66
C LEU A 221 -9.58 13.80 -1.64
N PHE A 222 -8.87 12.94 -0.91
CA PHE A 222 -9.48 12.11 0.13
C PHE A 222 -10.10 12.96 1.24
N ALA A 223 -9.34 13.92 1.76
CA ALA A 223 -9.77 14.79 2.86
C ALA A 223 -11.03 15.59 2.52
N ALA A 224 -11.12 16.09 1.28
CA ALA A 224 -12.23 16.89 0.79
C ALA A 224 -13.48 16.07 0.40
N THR A 225 -13.31 14.81 -0.05
CA THR A 225 -14.42 14.05 -0.64
C THR A 225 -15.02 12.99 0.27
N VAL A 226 -14.23 12.44 1.20
CA VAL A 226 -14.67 11.37 2.10
C VAL A 226 -14.98 11.98 3.46
N GLU A 227 -16.26 12.04 3.81
CA GLU A 227 -16.70 12.44 5.15
C GLU A 227 -16.57 11.26 6.12
N ASP A 228 -16.23 11.55 7.38
CA ASP A 228 -16.42 10.54 8.43
C ASP A 228 -17.91 10.27 8.51
N ARG A 229 -18.33 9.01 8.33
CA ARG A 229 -19.62 8.62 8.89
C ARG A 229 -19.44 8.70 10.41
N ALA A 230 -19.87 9.83 10.98
CA ALA A 230 -20.24 9.84 12.38
C ALA A 230 -21.25 8.70 12.56
N ALA A 231 -20.92 7.80 13.48
CA ALA A 231 -21.74 6.66 13.85
C ALA A 231 -23.15 7.08 14.25
#